data_AF-A0A850M6L8-F1
#
_entry.id   AF-A0A850M6L8-F1
#
_cell.length_a   1.000
_cell.length_b   1.000
_cell.length_c   1.000
_cell.angle_alpha   90.00
_cell.angle_beta   90.00
_cell.angle_gamma   90.00
#
_symmetry.space_group_name_H-M   'P 1'
#
loop_
_entity.id
_entity.type
_entity.pdbx_description
1 polymer ?
#
loop_
_entity_poly.entity_id
_entity_poly.type
_entity_poly.pdbx_seq_one_letter_code
_entity_poly.pdbx_strand_id
1 'polypeptide(L)'
;MEKKYVPLLITLIITLSIIIFFMIIGISYYFNPGDSVFSDETVLIFIPFIPGPIITDLLIILVAPILLFFVIFYSLAPYWAKLLIKIHKILSRVGTDAKYGVIRMGRKVTGRMLFFRAMVVSFFTFSIAVFLVELLVGLGISDAFLYYSSGPETFITIVQVFVACLFLGIITILIFLPVWYLEDSGLTSFQVSTKKEDERSPIDIQGVHAPLAGVLTGYAGLATILAWIIFIIKAFFVVPVTDISFLVVIFFMLLPLIVAGFFSIPIYLYEKKLPSLVSRLESHWNYDHIKPPEFEKIED
;
A
#
# COMPACT_ATOMS: atom_id res chain seq x y z
N MET A 1 8.26 -11.23 20.37
CA MET A 1 7.53 -11.05 19.08
C MET A 1 7.59 -12.37 18.32
N GLU A 2 6.49 -12.84 17.72
CA GLU A 2 6.54 -14.07 16.92
C GLU A 2 7.50 -13.89 15.72
N LYS A 3 8.26 -14.92 15.36
CA LYS A 3 9.24 -14.87 14.26
C LYS A 3 8.64 -14.42 12.92
N LYS A 4 7.33 -14.61 12.71
CA LYS A 4 6.62 -14.21 11.49
C LYS A 4 6.58 -12.68 11.27
N TYR A 5 6.78 -11.86 12.31
CA TYR A 5 6.73 -10.40 12.20
C TYR A 5 8.09 -9.74 12.01
N VAL A 6 9.19 -10.51 12.04
CA VAL A 6 10.55 -9.98 11.92
C VAL A 6 10.75 -9.12 10.65
N PRO A 7 10.29 -9.53 9.45
CA PRO A 7 10.47 -8.70 8.25
C PRO A 7 9.77 -7.35 8.35
N LEU A 8 8.54 -7.31 8.90
CA LEU A 8 7.79 -6.06 9.12
C LEU A 8 8.50 -5.16 10.15
N LEU A 9 9.07 -5.77 11.20
CA LEU A 9 9.81 -5.02 12.20
C LEU A 9 11.06 -4.38 11.60
N ILE A 10 11.80 -5.10 10.75
CA ILE A 10 12.97 -4.56 10.06
C ILE A 10 12.57 -3.36 9.19
N THR A 11 11.50 -3.47 8.39
CA THR A 11 11.04 -2.35 7.57
C THR A 11 10.56 -1.17 8.42
N LEU A 12 9.88 -1.44 9.53
CA LEU A 12 9.46 -0.40 10.46
C LEU A 12 10.66 0.33 11.05
N ILE A 13 11.69 -0.39 11.51
CA ILE A 13 12.91 0.20 12.06
C ILE A 13 13.60 1.08 11.01
N ILE A 14 13.78 0.57 9.79
CA ILE A 14 14.39 1.34 8.68
C ILE A 14 13.61 2.64 8.45
N THR A 15 12.28 2.54 8.41
CA THR A 15 11.39 3.68 8.18
C THR A 15 11.48 4.70 9.30
N LEU A 16 11.41 4.25 10.55
CA LEU A 16 11.54 5.12 11.72
C LEU A 16 12.92 5.78 11.77
N SER A 17 14.00 5.05 11.48
CA SER A 17 15.36 5.61 11.43
C SER A 17 15.47 6.74 10.39
N ILE A 18 14.87 6.56 9.22
CA ILE A 18 14.87 7.59 8.16
C ILE A 18 14.03 8.79 8.57
N ILE A 19 12.84 8.57 9.14
CA ILE A 19 11.98 9.65 9.62
C ILE A 19 12.66 10.43 10.75
N ILE A 20 13.28 9.74 11.71
CA ILE A 20 14.03 10.35 12.81
C ILE A 20 15.21 11.16 12.26
N PHE A 21 15.93 10.62 11.27
CA PHE A 21 17.00 11.34 10.60
C PHE A 21 16.52 12.66 9.99
N PHE A 22 15.39 12.65 9.27
CA PHE A 22 14.79 13.88 8.74
C PHE A 22 14.28 14.83 9.85
N MET A 23 13.73 14.32 10.95
CA MET A 23 13.34 15.14 12.10
C MET A 23 14.55 15.82 12.74
N ILE A 24 15.66 15.10 12.92
CA ILE A 24 16.90 15.66 13.48
C ILE A 24 17.41 16.78 12.58
N ILE A 25 17.39 16.59 11.26
CA ILE A 25 17.77 17.63 10.29
C ILE A 25 16.85 18.85 10.42
N GLY A 26 15.53 18.65 10.43
CA GLY A 26 14.56 19.74 10.56
C GLY A 26 14.68 20.51 11.87
N ILE A 27 14.92 19.82 12.99
CA ILE A 27 15.17 20.41 14.31
C ILE A 27 16.49 21.20 14.29
N SER A 28 17.56 20.61 13.75
CA SER A 28 18.87 21.26 13.64
C SER A 28 18.77 22.56 12.84
N TYR A 29 18.02 22.56 11.74
CA TYR A 29 17.77 23.76 10.95
C TYR A 29 16.98 24.82 11.75
N TYR A 30 15.90 24.41 12.43
CA TYR A 30 15.08 25.33 13.20
C TYR A 30 15.87 26.06 14.29
N PHE A 31 16.80 25.38 14.95
CA PHE A 31 17.63 25.97 16.00
C PHE A 31 18.87 26.70 15.48
N ASN A 32 19.46 26.25 14.36
CA ASN A 32 20.69 26.82 13.79
C ASN A 32 20.57 26.96 12.26
N PRO A 33 19.79 27.94 11.75
CA PRO A 33 19.52 28.05 10.31
C PRO A 33 20.78 28.37 9.47
N GLY A 34 21.82 28.95 10.07
CA GLY A 34 23.07 29.29 9.37
C GLY A 34 24.17 28.22 9.37
N ASP A 35 23.98 27.12 10.10
CA ASP A 35 25.00 26.08 10.33
C ASP A 35 24.50 24.69 9.91
N SER A 36 23.36 24.62 9.22
CA SER A 36 22.81 23.37 8.72
C SER A 36 23.63 22.85 7.55
N VAL A 37 23.88 21.53 7.56
CA VAL A 37 24.50 20.80 6.44
C VAL A 37 23.72 20.93 5.13
N PHE A 38 22.46 21.36 5.22
CA PHE A 38 21.56 21.60 4.10
C PHE A 38 21.37 23.09 3.88
N SER A 39 21.31 23.52 2.62
CA SER A 39 20.99 24.92 2.28
C SER A 39 19.59 25.30 2.77
N ASP A 40 19.37 26.58 3.05
CA ASP A 40 18.04 27.14 3.40
C ASP A 40 16.96 26.71 2.39
N GLU A 41 17.33 26.66 1.11
CA GLU A 41 16.46 26.25 0.01
C GLU A 41 15.96 24.81 0.14
N THR A 42 16.76 23.93 0.75
CA THR A 42 16.44 22.51 0.91
C THR A 42 15.41 22.30 2.03
N VAL A 43 15.44 23.14 3.07
CA VAL A 43 14.55 23.01 4.24
C VAL A 43 13.21 23.71 4.03
N LEU A 44 13.17 24.76 3.21
CA LEU A 44 11.94 25.44 2.80
C LEU A 44 11.02 24.61 1.87
N ILE A 45 11.53 23.51 1.30
CA ILE A 45 10.75 22.61 0.41
C ILE A 45 9.67 21.84 1.19
N PHE A 46 9.76 21.76 2.51
CA PHE A 46 8.69 21.19 3.33
C PHE A 46 7.54 22.20 3.47
N ILE A 47 6.52 22.02 2.64
CA ILE A 47 5.29 22.82 2.66
C ILE A 47 4.61 22.65 4.02
N PRO A 48 4.33 23.75 4.75
CA PRO A 48 3.54 23.65 5.95
C PRO A 48 2.09 23.32 5.57
N PHE A 49 1.64 22.11 5.85
CA PHE A 49 0.24 21.70 5.61
C PHE A 49 -0.71 22.40 6.57
N ILE A 50 -0.23 22.64 7.79
CA ILE A 50 -0.89 23.45 8.81
C ILE A 50 0.04 24.60 9.16
N PRO A 51 -0.47 25.84 9.30
CA PRO A 51 0.35 26.95 9.75
C PRO A 51 0.99 26.60 11.10
N GLY A 52 2.30 26.35 11.10
CA GLY A 52 3.04 25.88 12.26
C GLY A 52 4.44 25.38 11.89
N PRO A 53 5.22 24.89 12.88
CA PRO A 53 6.54 24.29 12.64
C PRO A 53 6.43 23.00 11.81
N ILE A 54 7.41 22.72 10.96
CA ILE A 54 7.55 21.50 10.14
C ILE A 54 7.34 20.21 10.96
N ILE A 55 7.75 20.22 12.23
CA ILE A 55 7.58 19.11 13.17
C ILE A 55 6.09 18.74 13.33
N THR A 56 5.20 19.74 13.34
CA THR A 56 3.75 19.54 13.48
C THR A 56 3.20 18.80 12.28
N ASP A 57 3.61 19.18 11.07
CA ASP A 57 3.18 18.51 9.84
C ASP A 57 3.74 17.10 9.75
N LEU A 58 5.01 16.89 10.11
CA LEU A 58 5.61 15.55 10.17
C LEU A 58 4.88 14.65 11.18
N LEU A 59 4.52 15.17 12.36
CA LEU A 59 3.75 14.43 13.35
C LEU A 59 2.34 14.08 12.84
N ILE A 60 1.67 15.01 12.18
CA ILE A 60 0.33 14.77 11.63
C ILE A 60 0.39 13.76 10.48
N ILE A 61 1.37 13.89 9.58
CA ILE A 61 1.60 12.94 8.50
C ILE A 61 1.92 11.54 9.05
N LEU A 62 2.55 11.43 10.24
CA LEU A 62 2.82 10.14 10.86
C LEU A 62 1.61 9.55 11.60
N VAL A 63 0.90 10.37 12.37
CA VAL A 63 -0.17 9.94 13.27
C VAL A 63 -1.51 9.81 12.55
N ALA A 64 -1.85 10.75 11.67
CA ALA A 64 -3.15 10.78 11.01
C ALA A 64 -3.41 9.52 10.18
N PRO A 65 -2.45 8.95 9.42
CA PRO A 65 -2.69 7.71 8.71
C PRO A 65 -2.91 6.51 9.62
N ILE A 66 -2.23 6.45 10.76
CA ILE A 66 -2.44 5.38 11.75
C ILE A 66 -3.87 5.50 12.30
N LEU A 67 -4.30 6.69 12.71
CA LEU A 67 -5.65 6.93 13.21
C LEU A 67 -6.73 6.64 12.15
N LEU A 68 -6.52 7.10 10.92
CA LEU A 68 -7.43 6.83 9.81
C LEU A 68 -7.49 5.34 9.50
N PHE A 69 -6.35 4.64 9.50
CA PHE A 69 -6.32 3.19 9.38
C PHE A 69 -7.22 2.53 10.43
N PHE A 70 -7.14 2.93 11.71
CA PHE A 70 -8.04 2.42 12.75
C PHE A 70 -9.51 2.65 12.41
N VAL A 71 -9.89 3.89 12.04
CA VAL A 71 -11.28 4.22 11.70
C VAL A 71 -11.79 3.36 10.55
N ILE A 72 -11.00 3.26 9.48
CA ILE A 72 -11.29 2.49 8.27
C ILE A 72 -11.43 1.01 8.59
N PHE A 73 -10.46 0.50 9.33
CA PHE A 73 -10.33 -0.90 9.67
C PHE A 73 -11.53 -1.42 10.48
N TYR A 74 -11.92 -0.68 11.51
CA TYR A 74 -13.00 -1.11 12.41
C TYR A 74 -14.39 -0.82 11.86
N SER A 75 -14.54 0.24 11.06
CA SER A 75 -15.85 0.74 10.64
C SER A 75 -16.19 0.38 9.21
N LEU A 76 -15.27 0.60 8.26
CA LEU A 76 -15.56 0.57 6.83
C LEU A 76 -15.30 -0.79 6.17
N ALA A 77 -14.31 -1.55 6.65
CA ALA A 77 -13.88 -2.80 6.00
C ALA A 77 -15.01 -3.82 5.71
N PRO A 78 -15.98 -4.09 6.61
CA PRO A 78 -17.08 -5.02 6.32
C PRO A 78 -18.03 -4.54 5.21
N TYR A 79 -18.29 -3.23 5.15
CA TYR A 79 -19.15 -2.65 4.11
C TYR A 79 -18.46 -2.66 2.75
N TRP A 80 -17.16 -2.38 2.73
CA TRP A 80 -16.34 -2.47 1.52
C TRP A 80 -16.25 -3.90 1.00
N ALA A 81 -16.03 -4.90 1.88
CA ALA A 81 -16.05 -6.30 1.47
C ALA A 81 -17.39 -6.71 0.85
N LYS A 82 -18.53 -6.25 1.41
CA LYS A 82 -19.86 -6.45 0.80
C LYS A 82 -19.97 -5.82 -0.59
N LEU A 83 -19.43 -4.61 -0.77
CA LEU A 83 -19.43 -3.93 -2.07
C LEU A 83 -18.63 -4.73 -3.09
N LEU A 84 -17.42 -5.19 -2.73
CA LEU A 84 -16.58 -6.00 -3.60
C LEU A 84 -17.25 -7.31 -4.01
N ILE A 85 -17.97 -7.97 -3.10
CA ILE A 85 -18.77 -9.16 -3.45
C ILE A 85 -19.89 -8.82 -4.44
N LYS A 86 -20.57 -7.68 -4.28
CA LYS A 86 -21.59 -7.25 -5.23
C LYS A 86 -20.99 -6.99 -6.61
N ILE A 87 -19.84 -6.31 -6.66
CA ILE A 87 -19.10 -6.08 -7.91
C ILE A 87 -18.73 -7.41 -8.55
N HIS A 88 -18.15 -8.34 -7.78
CA HIS A 88 -17.82 -9.67 -8.28
C HIS A 88 -19.06 -10.41 -8.82
N LYS A 89 -20.19 -10.40 -8.10
CA LYS A 89 -21.45 -11.00 -8.57
C LYS A 89 -21.93 -10.41 -9.90
N ILE A 90 -21.79 -9.10 -10.09
CA ILE A 90 -22.15 -8.43 -11.34
C ILE A 90 -21.22 -8.88 -12.47
N LEU A 91 -19.90 -8.92 -12.21
CA LEU A 91 -18.90 -9.33 -13.19
C LEU A 91 -19.07 -10.81 -13.58
N SER A 92 -19.32 -11.71 -12.63
CA SER A 92 -19.48 -13.15 -12.91
C SER A 92 -20.73 -13.46 -13.74
N ARG A 93 -21.82 -12.70 -13.56
CA ARG A 93 -23.07 -12.88 -14.34
C ARG A 93 -22.87 -12.71 -15.84
N VAL A 94 -21.81 -12.03 -16.26
CA VAL A 94 -21.42 -11.93 -17.67
C VAL A 94 -20.73 -13.24 -18.08
N GLY A 95 -21.51 -14.32 -18.17
CA GLY A 95 -21.08 -15.59 -18.77
C GLY A 95 -21.09 -16.82 -17.86
N THR A 96 -21.18 -16.69 -16.53
CA THR A 96 -21.20 -17.84 -15.60
C THR A 96 -22.17 -17.64 -14.42
N ASP A 97 -22.82 -18.72 -13.97
CA ASP A 97 -23.56 -18.69 -12.71
C ASP A 97 -22.62 -19.05 -11.55
N ALA A 98 -22.15 -18.02 -10.86
CA ALA A 98 -21.27 -18.19 -9.70
C ALA A 98 -22.07 -18.49 -8.43
N LYS A 99 -21.80 -19.64 -7.81
CA LYS A 99 -22.20 -19.95 -6.43
C LYS A 99 -21.12 -19.49 -5.47
N TYR A 100 -21.47 -19.18 -4.23
CA TYR A 100 -20.54 -18.64 -3.23
C TYR A 100 -20.55 -19.54 -1.99
N GLY A 101 -19.37 -19.76 -1.41
CA GLY A 101 -19.23 -20.50 -0.16
C GLY A 101 -17.96 -20.11 0.58
N VAL A 102 -17.85 -20.57 1.82
CA VAL A 102 -16.69 -20.29 2.67
C VAL A 102 -15.89 -21.55 2.89
N ILE A 103 -14.63 -21.56 2.46
CA ILE A 103 -13.67 -22.64 2.72
C ILE A 103 -12.79 -22.23 3.89
N ARG A 104 -12.96 -22.91 5.04
CA ARG A 104 -12.11 -22.70 6.22
C ARG A 104 -10.85 -23.56 6.15
N MET A 105 -9.86 -23.14 5.37
CA MET A 105 -8.49 -23.67 5.54
C MET A 105 -7.89 -23.05 6.81
N GLY A 106 -7.13 -23.82 7.60
CA GLY A 106 -6.51 -23.33 8.84
C GLY A 106 -5.75 -22.02 8.62
N ARG A 107 -6.30 -20.92 9.12
CA ARG A 107 -5.91 -19.55 8.73
C ARG A 107 -4.68 -19.11 9.51
N LYS A 108 -3.50 -19.48 9.03
CA LYS A 108 -2.23 -18.91 9.50
C LYS A 108 -1.58 -18.13 8.37
N VAL A 109 -1.71 -16.81 8.42
CA VAL A 109 -1.00 -15.93 7.49
C VAL A 109 0.49 -16.02 7.82
N THR A 110 1.29 -16.40 6.82
CA THR A 110 2.74 -16.53 7.00
C THR A 110 3.40 -15.15 7.06
N GLY A 111 4.56 -15.05 7.71
CA GLY A 111 5.32 -13.79 7.75
C GLY A 111 5.69 -13.25 6.38
N ARG A 112 5.97 -14.16 5.43
CA ARG A 112 6.21 -13.82 4.02
C ARG A 112 5.00 -13.14 3.39
N MET A 113 3.79 -13.64 3.66
CA MET A 113 2.57 -13.06 3.11
C MET A 113 2.27 -11.68 3.70
N LEU A 114 2.50 -11.49 5.01
CA LEU A 114 2.35 -10.18 5.63
C LEU A 114 3.33 -9.15 5.06
N PHE A 115 4.59 -9.54 4.87
CA PHE A 115 5.59 -8.69 4.23
C PHE A 115 5.24 -8.39 2.77
N PHE A 116 4.81 -9.41 2.02
CA PHE A 116 4.36 -9.23 0.64
C PHE A 116 3.20 -8.25 0.54
N ARG A 117 2.19 -8.35 1.42
CA ARG A 117 1.09 -7.39 1.51
C ARG A 117 1.60 -5.96 1.74
N ALA A 118 2.54 -5.76 2.67
CA ALA A 118 3.14 -4.45 2.91
C ALA A 118 3.82 -3.88 1.65
N MET A 119 4.60 -4.72 0.96
CA MET A 119 5.31 -4.34 -0.26
C MET A 119 4.37 -4.03 -1.44
N VAL A 120 3.31 -4.80 -1.64
CA VAL A 120 2.37 -4.55 -2.75
C VAL A 120 1.65 -3.22 -2.54
N VAL A 121 1.19 -2.92 -1.31
CA VAL A 121 0.56 -1.62 -1.03
C VAL A 121 1.56 -0.50 -1.20
N SER A 122 2.80 -0.68 -0.75
CA SER A 122 3.81 0.37 -0.86
C SER A 122 4.19 0.65 -2.31
N PHE A 123 4.35 -0.38 -3.15
CA PHE A 123 4.55 -0.23 -4.59
C PHE A 123 3.37 0.48 -5.26
N PHE A 124 2.15 0.07 -4.95
CA PHE A 124 0.95 0.71 -5.49
C PHE A 124 0.83 2.19 -5.06
N THR A 125 1.14 2.47 -3.79
CA THR A 125 1.14 3.83 -3.24
C THR A 125 2.17 4.70 -3.93
N PHE A 126 3.38 4.17 -4.08
CA PHE A 126 4.47 4.84 -4.75
C PHE A 126 4.15 5.13 -6.22
N SER A 127 3.63 4.16 -6.97
CA SER A 127 3.33 4.36 -8.39
C SER A 127 2.24 5.41 -8.62
N ILE A 128 1.20 5.42 -7.78
CA ILE A 128 0.16 6.47 -7.84
C ILE A 128 0.71 7.82 -7.41
N ALA A 129 1.55 7.87 -6.37
CA ALA A 129 2.18 9.12 -5.93
C ALA A 129 3.02 9.74 -7.05
N VAL A 130 3.85 8.92 -7.71
CA VAL A 130 4.62 9.34 -8.89
C VAL A 130 3.72 9.86 -10.00
N PHE A 131 2.71 9.08 -10.38
CA PHE A 131 1.79 9.48 -11.44
C PHE A 131 1.09 10.81 -11.12
N LEU A 132 0.60 10.96 -9.89
CA LEU A 132 -0.12 12.15 -9.47
C LEU A 132 0.79 13.39 -9.44
N VAL A 133 2.01 13.27 -8.91
CA VAL A 133 2.98 14.37 -8.88
C VAL A 133 3.35 14.79 -10.30
N GLU A 134 3.69 13.85 -11.17
CA GLU A 134 4.01 14.13 -12.58
C GLU A 134 2.82 14.74 -13.34
N LEU A 135 1.60 14.29 -13.06
CA LEU A 135 0.39 14.86 -13.64
C LEU A 135 0.19 16.31 -13.19
N LEU A 136 0.36 16.60 -11.90
CA LEU A 136 0.21 17.95 -11.36
C LEU A 136 1.27 18.92 -11.89
N VAL A 137 2.52 18.44 -12.02
CA VAL A 137 3.61 19.19 -12.66
C VAL A 137 3.30 19.44 -14.14
N GLY A 138 2.87 18.42 -14.88
CA GLY A 138 2.52 18.55 -16.30
C GLY A 138 1.33 19.48 -16.57
N LEU A 139 0.43 19.64 -15.59
CA LEU A 139 -0.70 20.58 -15.65
C LEU A 139 -0.33 22.00 -15.21
N GLY A 140 0.92 22.25 -14.77
CA GLY A 140 1.34 23.55 -14.26
C GLY A 140 0.69 23.95 -12.94
N ILE A 141 0.14 22.98 -12.19
CA ILE A 141 -0.52 23.21 -10.89
C ILE A 141 0.48 23.01 -9.74
N SER A 142 1.70 22.52 -10.03
CA SER A 142 2.78 22.33 -9.06
C SER A 142 3.12 23.58 -8.26
N ASP A 143 3.03 24.76 -8.88
CA ASP A 143 3.36 26.04 -8.26
C ASP A 143 2.33 26.44 -7.19
N ALA A 144 1.10 25.93 -7.27
CA ALA A 144 0.08 26.15 -6.24
C ALA A 144 0.35 25.36 -4.95
N PHE A 145 1.19 24.32 -5.03
CA PHE A 145 1.63 23.56 -3.86
C PHE A 145 2.97 24.07 -3.31
N LEU A 146 3.75 24.85 -4.05
CA LEU A 146 5.08 25.31 -3.63
C LEU A 146 5.11 26.83 -3.42
N TYR A 147 5.08 27.25 -2.15
CA TYR A 147 5.16 28.67 -1.83
C TYR A 147 6.60 29.23 -1.91
N TYR A 148 7.64 28.39 -1.81
CA TYR A 148 9.05 28.78 -1.94
C TYR A 148 9.93 27.56 -2.27
N SER A 149 10.45 27.43 -3.49
CA SER A 149 11.57 26.51 -3.73
C SER A 149 12.51 27.04 -4.79
N SER A 150 13.75 27.34 -4.39
CA SER A 150 14.87 27.65 -5.29
C SER A 150 15.84 26.46 -5.44
N GLY A 151 15.37 25.23 -5.17
CA GLY A 151 16.18 24.01 -5.29
C GLY A 151 16.10 23.34 -6.68
N PRO A 152 16.95 22.32 -6.94
CA PRO A 152 16.88 21.54 -8.17
C PRO A 152 15.51 20.85 -8.32
N GLU A 153 14.88 20.98 -9.50
CA GLU A 153 13.54 20.44 -9.79
C GLU A 153 13.39 18.95 -9.42
N THR A 154 14.43 18.15 -9.66
CA THR A 154 14.45 16.71 -9.34
C THR A 154 14.33 16.45 -7.83
N PHE A 155 14.96 17.28 -7.00
CA PHE A 155 14.89 17.11 -5.55
C PHE A 155 13.50 17.47 -5.01
N ILE A 156 12.93 18.58 -5.50
CA ILE A 156 11.57 19.02 -5.17
C ILE A 156 10.55 17.92 -5.51
N THR A 157 10.65 17.36 -6.72
CA THR A 157 9.77 16.27 -7.19
C THR A 157 9.83 15.06 -6.26
N ILE A 158 11.01 14.71 -5.74
CA ILE A 158 11.18 13.54 -4.88
C ILE A 158 10.58 13.75 -3.50
N VAL A 159 10.74 14.95 -2.92
CA VAL A 159 10.08 15.31 -1.66
C VAL A 159 8.56 15.29 -1.84
N GLN A 160 8.05 15.81 -2.96
CA GLN A 160 6.63 15.75 -3.29
C GLN A 160 6.13 14.31 -3.39
N VAL A 161 6.86 13.42 -4.07
CA VAL A 161 6.50 12.00 -4.15
C VAL A 161 6.53 11.34 -2.77
N PHE A 162 7.52 11.64 -1.92
CA PHE A 162 7.59 11.11 -0.56
C PHE A 162 6.38 11.52 0.27
N VAL A 163 6.04 12.82 0.28
CA VAL A 163 4.88 13.35 1.00
C VAL A 163 3.58 12.77 0.43
N ALA A 164 3.46 12.71 -0.89
CA ALA A 164 2.32 12.11 -1.57
C ALA A 164 2.18 10.63 -1.22
N CYS A 165 3.27 9.86 -1.09
CA CYS A 165 3.22 8.47 -0.65
C CYS A 165 2.63 8.33 0.75
N LEU A 166 3.00 9.21 1.69
CA LEU A 166 2.49 9.15 3.06
C LEU A 166 0.99 9.48 3.11
N PHE A 167 0.56 10.49 2.36
CA PHE A 167 -0.85 10.86 2.28
C PHE A 167 -1.69 9.81 1.55
N LEU A 168 -1.27 9.41 0.34
CA LEU A 168 -1.97 8.42 -0.47
C LEU A 168 -1.97 7.04 0.16
N GLY A 169 -1.00 6.73 1.03
CA GLY A 169 -0.95 5.44 1.72
C GLY A 169 -2.22 5.11 2.50
N ILE A 170 -2.92 6.12 3.03
CA ILE A 170 -4.23 5.95 3.66
C ILE A 170 -5.28 5.50 2.65
N ILE A 171 -5.25 6.09 1.46
CA ILE A 171 -6.21 5.81 0.41
C ILE A 171 -5.93 4.45 -0.21
N THR A 172 -4.66 4.08 -0.37
CA THR A 172 -4.31 2.78 -0.93
C THR A 172 -4.69 1.64 0.02
N ILE A 173 -4.52 1.82 1.34
CA ILE A 173 -4.95 0.79 2.29
C ILE A 173 -6.48 0.61 2.32
N LEU A 174 -7.28 1.64 2.02
CA LEU A 174 -8.74 1.49 1.81
C LEU A 174 -9.08 0.48 0.70
N ILE A 175 -8.25 0.41 -0.33
CA ILE A 175 -8.47 -0.44 -1.49
C ILE A 175 -8.02 -1.87 -1.18
N PHE A 176 -6.84 -2.04 -0.57
CA PHE A 176 -6.25 -3.36 -0.32
C PHE A 176 -6.85 -4.10 0.89
N LEU A 177 -7.20 -3.37 1.95
CA LEU A 177 -7.75 -3.96 3.17
C LEU A 177 -8.98 -4.86 2.91
N PRO A 178 -10.03 -4.43 2.17
CA PRO A 178 -11.18 -5.29 1.91
C PRO A 178 -10.83 -6.49 1.01
N VAL A 179 -9.80 -6.38 0.17
CA VAL A 179 -9.31 -7.49 -0.67
C VAL A 179 -8.65 -8.56 0.20
N TRP A 180 -7.73 -8.18 1.08
CA TRP A 180 -7.12 -9.09 2.07
C TRP A 180 -8.16 -9.71 2.97
N TYR A 181 -9.17 -8.91 3.32
CA TYR A 181 -10.22 -9.37 4.19
C TYR A 181 -11.10 -10.44 3.52
N LEU A 182 -11.38 -10.31 2.22
CA LEU A 182 -12.03 -11.36 1.43
C LEU A 182 -11.13 -12.59 1.26
N GLU A 183 -9.84 -12.40 1.02
CA GLU A 183 -8.84 -13.47 0.95
C GLU A 183 -8.82 -14.29 2.23
N ASP A 184 -8.61 -13.63 3.37
CA ASP A 184 -8.51 -14.29 4.66
C ASP A 184 -9.86 -14.77 5.20
N SER A 185 -10.99 -14.30 4.64
CA SER A 185 -12.31 -14.84 4.95
C SER A 185 -12.54 -16.24 4.35
N GLY A 186 -11.71 -16.66 3.38
CA GLY A 186 -11.90 -17.91 2.65
C GLY A 186 -13.16 -17.92 1.78
N LEU A 187 -13.69 -16.74 1.44
CA LEU A 187 -14.84 -16.63 0.55
C LEU A 187 -14.42 -16.99 -0.89
N THR A 188 -14.99 -18.06 -1.41
CA THR A 188 -14.74 -18.56 -2.75
C THR A 188 -16.01 -18.54 -3.59
N SER A 189 -15.83 -18.29 -4.88
CA SER A 189 -16.84 -18.49 -5.91
C SER A 189 -16.57 -19.80 -6.63
N PHE A 190 -17.65 -20.53 -6.90
CA PHE A 190 -17.69 -21.74 -7.71
C PHE A 190 -18.38 -21.37 -9.01
N GLN A 191 -17.61 -21.33 -10.08
CA GLN A 191 -18.17 -21.03 -11.40
C GLN A 191 -18.67 -22.33 -12.01
N VAL A 192 -19.99 -22.41 -12.22
CA VAL A 192 -20.60 -23.50 -12.98
C VAL A 192 -20.88 -22.94 -14.36
N SER A 193 -20.28 -23.54 -15.40
CA SER A 193 -20.58 -23.13 -16.77
C SER A 193 -22.06 -23.41 -17.05
N THR A 194 -22.78 -22.38 -17.50
CA THR A 194 -24.19 -22.47 -17.86
C THR A 194 -24.42 -23.04 -19.25
N LYS A 195 -23.34 -23.26 -20.02
CA LYS A 195 -23.41 -23.85 -21.36
C LYS A 195 -23.37 -25.37 -21.28
N LYS A 196 -24.34 -26.03 -21.92
CA LYS A 196 -24.43 -27.51 -22.02
C LYS A 196 -23.17 -28.18 -22.56
N GLU A 197 -22.39 -27.49 -23.40
CA GLU A 197 -21.15 -28.01 -23.98
C GLU A 197 -20.00 -28.11 -22.95
N ASP A 198 -20.10 -27.39 -21.83
CA ASP A 198 -19.08 -27.31 -20.78
C ASP A 198 -19.43 -28.14 -19.53
N GLU A 199 -20.47 -28.99 -19.54
CA GLU A 199 -20.83 -29.82 -18.38
C GLU A 199 -19.70 -30.78 -17.93
N ARG A 200 -18.71 -31.03 -18.80
CA ARG A 200 -17.50 -31.82 -18.49
C ARG A 200 -16.31 -30.97 -18.04
N SER A 201 -16.43 -29.65 -18.06
CA SER A 201 -15.36 -28.76 -17.59
C SER A 201 -15.25 -28.85 -16.07
N PRO A 202 -14.02 -28.87 -15.52
CA PRO A 202 -13.84 -28.86 -14.07
C PRO A 202 -14.45 -27.57 -13.49
N ILE A 203 -15.10 -27.68 -12.33
CA ILE A 203 -15.62 -26.53 -11.59
C ILE A 203 -14.43 -25.65 -11.22
N ASP A 204 -14.43 -24.41 -11.72
CA ASP A 204 -13.41 -23.45 -11.34
C ASP A 204 -13.73 -22.89 -9.94
N ILE A 205 -12.80 -23.12 -9.02
CA ILE A 205 -12.88 -22.66 -7.63
C ILE A 205 -11.90 -21.52 -7.47
N GLN A 206 -12.43 -20.31 -7.38
CA GLN A 206 -11.62 -19.11 -7.26
C GLN A 206 -11.99 -18.32 -6.01
N GLY A 207 -11.01 -17.73 -5.33
CA GLY A 207 -11.28 -16.75 -4.27
C GLY A 207 -11.95 -15.50 -4.86
N VAL A 208 -12.99 -14.98 -4.22
CA VAL A 208 -13.71 -13.77 -4.69
C VAL A 208 -12.79 -12.55 -4.82
N HIS A 209 -11.74 -12.52 -4.00
CA HIS A 209 -10.71 -11.48 -4.02
C HIS A 209 -9.75 -11.60 -5.22
N ALA A 210 -9.59 -12.79 -5.80
CA ALA A 210 -8.45 -13.12 -6.65
C ALA A 210 -8.37 -12.28 -7.94
N PRO A 211 -9.47 -12.02 -8.68
CA PRO A 211 -9.41 -11.17 -9.87
C PRO A 211 -8.92 -9.76 -9.54
N LEU A 212 -9.47 -9.16 -8.48
CA LEU A 212 -9.10 -7.81 -8.06
C LEU A 212 -7.69 -7.75 -7.48
N ALA A 213 -7.31 -8.73 -6.65
CA ALA A 213 -5.96 -8.84 -6.10
C ALA A 213 -4.91 -8.98 -7.22
N GLY A 214 -5.21 -9.77 -8.25
CA GLY A 214 -4.37 -9.95 -9.43
C GLY A 214 -4.16 -8.63 -10.19
N VAL A 215 -5.24 -7.90 -10.49
CA VAL A 215 -5.16 -6.60 -11.17
C VAL A 215 -4.36 -5.58 -10.35
N LEU A 216 -4.65 -5.45 -9.06
CA LEU A 216 -3.97 -4.50 -8.18
C LEU A 216 -2.48 -4.83 -8.03
N THR A 217 -2.14 -6.11 -7.85
CA THR A 217 -0.74 -6.56 -7.70
C THR A 217 0.03 -6.41 -9.01
N GLY A 218 -0.58 -6.78 -10.14
CA GLY A 218 0.01 -6.61 -11.46
C GLY A 218 0.28 -5.14 -11.80
N TYR A 219 -0.69 -4.26 -11.51
CA TYR A 219 -0.52 -2.83 -11.67
C TYR A 219 0.59 -2.29 -10.74
N ALA A 220 0.57 -2.65 -9.45
CA ALA A 220 1.57 -2.19 -8.48
C ALA A 220 3.00 -2.52 -8.95
N GLY A 221 3.23 -3.76 -9.42
CA GLY A 221 4.53 -4.18 -9.93
C GLY A 221 4.93 -3.45 -11.20
N LEU A 222 4.11 -3.50 -12.25
CA LEU A 222 4.44 -2.90 -13.55
C LEU A 222 4.61 -1.38 -13.46
N ALA A 223 3.69 -0.70 -12.78
CA ALA A 223 3.72 0.76 -12.65
C ALA A 223 4.92 1.24 -11.83
N THR A 224 5.33 0.49 -10.79
CA THR A 224 6.54 0.81 -10.01
C THR A 224 7.81 0.67 -10.85
N ILE A 225 7.91 -0.40 -11.64
CA ILE A 225 9.07 -0.60 -12.54
C ILE A 225 9.15 0.56 -13.54
N LEU A 226 8.03 0.93 -14.16
CA LEU A 226 7.98 2.07 -15.09
C LEU A 226 8.36 3.38 -14.40
N ALA A 227 7.84 3.64 -13.20
CA ALA A 227 8.18 4.82 -12.41
C ALA A 227 9.69 4.87 -12.12
N TRP A 228 10.31 3.76 -11.69
CA TRP A 228 11.75 3.71 -11.48
C TRP A 228 12.54 3.98 -12.75
N ILE A 229 12.17 3.37 -13.89
CA ILE A 229 12.86 3.61 -15.17
C ILE A 229 12.84 5.11 -15.52
N ILE A 230 11.68 5.76 -15.39
CA ILE A 230 11.54 7.20 -15.67
C ILE A 230 12.45 8.02 -14.77
N PHE A 231 12.45 7.77 -13.46
CA PHE A 231 13.27 8.53 -12.51
C PHE A 231 14.77 8.27 -12.66
N ILE A 232 15.16 7.02 -12.90
CA ILE A 232 16.55 6.65 -13.17
C ILE A 232 17.04 7.40 -14.41
N ILE A 233 16.29 7.37 -15.50
CA ILE A 233 16.61 8.10 -16.73
C ILE A 233 16.72 9.61 -16.43
N LYS A 234 15.70 10.23 -15.83
CA LYS A 234 15.72 11.65 -15.48
C LYS A 234 16.95 12.02 -14.66
N ALA A 235 17.29 11.20 -13.66
CA ALA A 235 18.44 11.46 -12.82
C ALA A 235 19.78 11.32 -13.57
N PHE A 236 19.97 10.26 -14.37
CA PHE A 236 21.23 10.07 -15.12
C PHE A 236 21.46 11.15 -16.19
N PHE A 237 20.42 11.75 -16.76
CA PHE A 237 20.55 12.79 -17.80
C PHE A 237 20.66 14.22 -17.24
N VAL A 238 20.17 14.47 -16.02
CA VAL A 238 20.11 15.83 -15.43
C VAL A 238 21.19 16.03 -14.37
N VAL A 239 21.66 14.98 -13.72
CA VAL A 239 22.50 15.08 -12.51
C VAL A 239 23.91 14.51 -12.74
N PRO A 240 24.98 15.27 -12.45
CA PRO A 240 26.33 14.75 -12.43
C PRO A 240 26.50 13.66 -11.35
N VAL A 241 27.13 12.53 -11.69
CA VAL A 241 27.30 11.36 -10.78
C VAL A 241 28.06 11.68 -9.48
N THR A 242 28.86 12.75 -9.48
CA THR A 242 29.64 13.20 -8.31
C THR A 242 28.85 14.05 -7.32
N ASP A 243 27.60 14.39 -7.62
CA ASP A 243 26.76 15.26 -6.83
C ASP A 243 25.91 14.47 -5.81
N ILE A 244 25.59 15.11 -4.68
CA ILE A 244 24.70 14.58 -3.61
C ILE A 244 23.37 14.11 -4.20
N SER A 245 22.95 14.74 -5.28
CA SER A 245 21.81 14.39 -6.12
C SER A 245 21.77 12.90 -6.55
N PHE A 246 22.91 12.17 -6.63
CA PHE A 246 22.91 10.71 -6.87
C PHE A 246 22.36 9.90 -5.68
N LEU A 247 22.62 10.33 -4.44
CA LEU A 247 22.05 9.71 -3.24
C LEU A 247 20.51 9.82 -3.22
N VAL A 248 19.98 10.87 -3.84
CA VAL A 248 18.53 11.10 -3.96
C VAL A 248 17.88 10.02 -4.83
N VAL A 249 18.57 9.53 -5.87
CA VAL A 249 18.11 8.40 -6.71
C VAL A 249 18.06 7.10 -5.91
N ILE A 250 19.10 6.83 -5.12
CA ILE A 250 19.17 5.65 -4.26
C ILE A 250 18.03 5.70 -3.23
N PHE A 251 17.81 6.86 -2.62
CA PHE A 251 16.70 7.09 -1.69
C PHE A 251 15.35 6.78 -2.35
N PHE A 252 15.16 7.23 -3.60
CA PHE A 252 13.94 6.99 -4.35
C PHE A 252 13.71 5.52 -4.69
N MET A 253 14.77 4.76 -5.02
CA MET A 253 14.68 3.31 -5.20
C MET A 253 14.26 2.58 -3.92
N LEU A 254 14.69 3.08 -2.76
CA LEU A 254 14.34 2.52 -1.45
C LEU A 254 12.97 3.00 -0.94
N LEU A 255 12.34 3.99 -1.58
CA LEU A 255 11.12 4.62 -1.11
C LEU A 255 9.96 3.64 -0.86
N PRO A 256 9.67 2.64 -1.72
CA PRO A 256 8.62 1.67 -1.42
C PRO A 256 8.92 0.79 -0.20
N LEU A 257 10.20 0.55 0.12
CA LEU A 257 10.57 -0.19 1.33
C LEU A 257 10.29 0.64 2.59
N ILE A 258 10.55 1.96 2.51
CA ILE A 258 10.23 2.92 3.58
C ILE A 258 8.71 2.99 3.77
N VAL A 259 7.96 3.12 2.68
CA VAL A 259 6.49 3.15 2.74
C VAL A 259 5.94 1.81 3.27
N ALA A 260 6.57 0.67 2.98
CA ALA A 260 6.17 -0.62 3.56
C ALA A 260 6.33 -0.67 5.09
N GLY A 261 7.37 -0.03 5.64
CA GLY A 261 7.53 0.09 7.09
C GLY A 261 6.42 0.91 7.74
N PHE A 262 5.90 1.93 7.04
CA PHE A 262 4.74 2.69 7.50
C PHE A 262 3.49 1.82 7.67
N PHE A 263 3.29 0.84 6.79
CA PHE A 263 2.18 -0.12 6.88
C PHE A 263 2.40 -1.28 7.87
N SER A 264 3.57 -1.39 8.47
CA SER A 264 3.91 -2.53 9.33
C SER A 264 3.04 -2.59 10.59
N ILE A 265 2.75 -1.45 11.23
CA ILE A 265 1.85 -1.39 12.39
C ILE A 265 0.40 -1.72 12.00
N PRO A 266 -0.19 -1.08 10.98
CA PRO A 266 -1.49 -1.47 10.43
C PRO A 266 -1.64 -2.97 10.15
N ILE A 267 -0.68 -3.56 9.45
CA ILE A 267 -0.71 -4.98 9.06
C ILE A 267 -0.56 -5.90 10.28
N TYR A 268 0.29 -5.54 11.24
CA TYR A 268 0.41 -6.27 12.50
C TYR A 268 -0.92 -6.30 13.27
N LEU A 269 -1.58 -5.15 13.38
CA LEU A 269 -2.88 -5.04 14.05
C LEU A 269 -3.98 -5.79 13.29
N TYR A 270 -3.94 -5.75 11.95
CA TYR A 270 -4.82 -6.55 11.08
C TYR A 270 -4.75 -8.03 11.43
N GLU A 271 -3.55 -8.59 11.39
CA GLU A 271 -3.33 -10.01 11.67
C GLU A 271 -3.80 -10.40 13.08
N LYS A 272 -3.53 -9.56 14.08
CA LYS A 272 -3.93 -9.82 15.47
C LYS A 272 -5.45 -9.84 15.67
N LYS A 273 -6.18 -9.06 14.87
CA LYS A 273 -7.65 -8.92 14.96
C LYS A 273 -8.39 -9.77 13.94
N LEU A 274 -7.68 -10.44 13.03
CA LEU A 274 -8.25 -11.22 11.95
C LEU A 274 -9.35 -12.21 12.39
N PRO A 275 -9.21 -12.99 13.48
CA PRO A 275 -10.26 -13.93 13.88
C PRO A 275 -11.59 -13.24 14.25
N SER A 276 -11.51 -12.13 14.99
CA SER A 276 -12.69 -11.34 15.39
C SER A 276 -13.35 -10.64 14.21
N LEU A 277 -12.55 -10.26 13.21
CA LEU A 277 -13.06 -9.66 12.01
C LEU A 277 -13.82 -10.70 11.18
N VAL A 278 -13.16 -11.82 10.87
CA VAL A 278 -13.79 -12.94 10.16
C VAL A 278 -15.12 -13.35 10.78
N SER A 279 -15.19 -13.50 12.11
CA SER A 279 -16.45 -13.87 12.76
C SER A 279 -17.55 -12.82 12.56
N ARG A 280 -17.18 -11.53 12.58
CA ARG A 280 -18.10 -10.43 12.27
C ARG A 280 -18.53 -10.47 10.82
N LEU A 281 -17.66 -10.84 9.90
CA LEU A 281 -18.00 -10.97 8.48
C LEU A 281 -18.98 -12.11 8.23
N GLU A 282 -18.71 -13.27 8.81
CA GLU A 282 -19.57 -14.45 8.76
C GLU A 282 -20.94 -14.12 9.38
N SER A 283 -21.00 -13.33 10.45
CA SER A 283 -22.30 -12.89 11.01
C SER A 283 -23.09 -11.98 10.06
N HIS A 284 -22.44 -11.35 9.08
CA HIS A 284 -23.10 -10.47 8.12
C HIS A 284 -23.47 -11.19 6.82
N TRP A 285 -22.97 -12.41 6.59
CA TRP A 285 -23.15 -13.17 5.35
C TRP A 285 -23.67 -14.57 5.62
N ASN A 286 -24.82 -14.90 5.04
CA ASN A 286 -25.43 -16.22 5.17
C ASN A 286 -24.96 -17.12 4.02
N TYR A 287 -23.67 -17.47 3.98
CA TYR A 287 -23.08 -18.38 2.99
C TYR A 287 -22.78 -19.74 3.61
N ASP A 288 -22.93 -20.80 2.82
CA ASP A 288 -22.68 -22.16 3.27
C ASP A 288 -21.19 -22.42 3.51
N HIS A 289 -20.90 -23.18 4.58
CA HIS A 289 -19.57 -23.68 4.87
C HIS A 289 -19.31 -24.95 4.07
N ILE A 290 -18.35 -24.89 3.15
CA ILE A 290 -17.99 -26.03 2.32
C ILE A 290 -16.75 -26.67 2.93
N LYS A 291 -16.86 -27.95 3.28
CA LYS A 291 -15.69 -28.73 3.70
C LYS A 291 -14.83 -29.00 2.45
N PRO A 292 -13.52 -28.67 2.48
CA PRO A 292 -12.64 -29.10 1.40
C PRO A 292 -12.67 -30.64 1.32
N PRO A 293 -12.62 -31.22 0.11
CA PRO A 293 -12.46 -32.66 -0.03
C PRO A 293 -11.18 -33.09 0.67
N GLU A 294 -11.26 -34.15 1.49
CA GLU A 294 -10.09 -34.78 2.08
C GLU A 294 -9.35 -35.49 0.96
N PHE A 295 -8.30 -34.85 0.42
CA PHE A 295 -7.36 -35.55 -0.44
C PHE A 295 -6.58 -36.49 0.48
N GLU A 296 -6.79 -37.80 0.32
CA GLU A 296 -5.97 -38.81 0.97
C GLU A 296 -4.51 -38.42 0.79
N LYS A 297 -3.75 -38.44 1.90
CA LYS A 297 -2.31 -38.23 1.85
C LYS A 297 -1.78 -39.23 0.84
N ILE A 298 -1.32 -38.74 -0.31
CA ILE A 298 -0.51 -39.55 -1.21
C ILE A 298 0.70 -39.93 -0.36
N GLU A 299 0.72 -41.18 0.09
CA GLU A 299 1.86 -41.75 0.81
C GLU A 299 3.05 -41.64 -0.14
N ASP A 300 4.06 -40.86 0.26
CA ASP A 300 5.34 -40.71 -0.43
C ASP A 300 6.07 -42.05 -0.56
#